data_AF-D5U803-F1
#
_entry.id   AF-D5U803-F1
#
_cell.length_a   1.000
_cell.length_b   1.000
_cell.length_c   1.000
_cell.angle_alpha   90.00
_cell.angle_beta   90.00
_cell.angle_gamma   90.00
#
_symmetry.space_group_name_H-M   'P 1'
#
loop_
_entity.id
_entity.type
_entity.pdbx_description
1 polymer ?
#
loop_
_entity_poly.entity_id
_entity_poly.type
_entity_poly.pdbx_seq_one_letter_code
_entity_poly.pdbx_strand_id
1 'polypeptide(L)'
;MKKILQMVLVLTALTLFSTACSKVRTTNLIGTYKNGSSTMSVGSEGSVSFSIASDAAGVLASLNGVYGELIPWDLTSEKQSYDYSFETEKQVYIPPTDGSGSGTYDNYKVNVSLNFTKDNETVNCKVTITVPEGKGESGSVTFSK
;
A
#
# COMPACT_ATOMS: atom_id res chain seq x y z
N MET A 1 53.27 7.76 28.65
CA MET A 1 52.46 9.01 28.69
C MET A 1 52.47 9.67 27.33
N LYS A 2 51.29 10.14 26.89
CA LYS A 2 51.01 11.03 25.74
C LYS A 2 51.32 10.44 24.35
N LYS A 3 50.26 10.16 23.57
CA LYS A 3 50.10 10.43 22.11
C LYS A 3 48.99 9.62 21.40
N ILE A 4 47.89 9.25 22.06
CA ILE A 4 46.69 8.73 21.37
C ILE A 4 45.44 9.57 21.71
N LEU A 5 45.65 10.76 22.27
CA LEU A 5 44.58 11.69 22.64
C LEU A 5 44.43 12.75 21.54
N GLN A 6 44.27 12.37 20.27
CA GLN A 6 44.05 13.37 19.19
C GLN A 6 43.53 12.86 17.83
N MET A 7 43.08 11.61 17.72
CA MET A 7 42.32 11.12 16.56
C MET A 7 41.31 10.13 17.14
N VAL A 8 40.00 10.37 17.21
CA VAL A 8 39.11 10.88 16.17
C VAL A 8 37.96 11.60 16.89
N LEU A 9 38.05 12.93 16.90
CA LEU A 9 36.97 13.88 17.19
C LEU A 9 35.99 13.95 16.00
N VAL A 10 35.67 12.81 15.39
CA VAL A 10 34.77 12.65 14.24
C VAL A 10 33.99 11.35 14.41
N LEU A 11 33.28 11.22 15.52
CA LEU A 11 32.15 10.28 15.59
C LEU A 11 31.02 10.83 16.46
N THR A 12 30.90 12.16 16.48
CA THR A 12 29.68 12.87 16.83
C THR A 12 29.04 13.32 15.52
N ALA A 13 27.77 12.95 15.33
CA ALA A 13 26.92 13.21 14.16
C ALA A 13 26.97 12.16 13.03
N LEU A 14 26.70 10.89 13.35
CA LEU A 14 25.91 10.08 12.44
C LEU A 14 24.51 9.91 13.06
N THR A 15 23.56 10.56 12.39
CA THR A 15 22.10 10.46 12.52
C THR A 15 21.47 10.93 13.84
N LEU A 16 21.63 12.22 14.15
CA LEU A 16 20.56 13.01 14.79
C LEU A 16 19.53 13.50 13.75
N PHE A 17 19.31 12.74 12.67
CA PHE A 17 18.00 12.73 12.05
C PHE A 17 17.10 11.90 12.97
N SER A 18 16.79 12.47 14.14
CA SER A 18 15.44 12.31 14.64
C SER A 18 14.55 12.85 13.54
N THR A 19 14.23 12.02 12.54
CA THR A 19 12.99 12.17 11.80
C THR A 19 11.96 12.19 12.91
N ALA A 20 11.58 13.38 13.36
CA ALA A 20 10.36 13.56 14.11
C ALA A 20 9.35 12.88 13.21
N CYS A 21 8.97 11.65 13.57
CA CYS A 21 8.13 10.82 12.74
C CYS A 21 6.90 11.70 12.49
N SER A 22 6.77 12.13 11.24
CA SER A 22 5.86 13.21 10.90
C SER A 22 4.50 12.60 11.00
N LYS A 23 3.71 13.05 11.97
CA LYS A 23 2.39 12.48 12.14
C LYS A 23 1.61 12.62 10.84
N VAL A 24 0.98 11.52 10.45
CA VAL A 24 0.02 11.47 9.37
C VAL A 24 -1.31 11.96 9.94
N ARG A 25 -1.97 12.89 9.24
CA ARG A 25 -3.38 13.19 9.49
C ARG A 25 -4.22 12.34 8.56
N THR A 26 -5.38 11.87 8.99
CA THR A 26 -6.28 11.08 8.11
C THR A 26 -6.64 11.85 6.83
N THR A 27 -6.82 13.17 6.90
CA THR A 27 -7.01 14.01 5.70
C THR A 27 -5.85 13.95 4.71
N ASN A 28 -4.62 13.75 5.19
CA ASN A 28 -3.46 13.55 4.33
C ASN A 28 -3.49 12.18 3.64
N LEU A 29 -4.35 11.24 4.05
CA LEU A 29 -4.49 9.96 3.38
C LEU A 29 -5.29 10.07 2.07
N ILE A 30 -6.19 11.05 1.95
CA ILE A 30 -7.04 11.26 0.77
C ILE A 30 -6.19 11.60 -0.45
N GLY A 31 -6.53 11.02 -1.60
CA GLY A 31 -5.92 11.31 -2.90
C GLY A 31 -5.38 10.07 -3.60
N THR A 32 -4.58 10.29 -4.64
CA THR A 32 -4.06 9.25 -5.50
C THR A 32 -2.58 9.01 -5.24
N TYR A 33 -2.24 7.77 -4.93
CA TYR A 33 -0.88 7.27 -4.75
C TYR A 33 -0.45 6.52 -6.00
N LYS A 34 0.82 6.61 -6.36
CA LYS A 34 1.38 6.02 -7.59
C LYS A 34 2.39 4.92 -7.28
N ASN A 35 2.40 3.90 -8.14
CA ASN A 35 3.46 2.92 -8.30
C ASN A 35 3.63 2.67 -9.81
N GLY A 36 4.61 3.33 -10.42
CA GLY A 36 4.73 3.37 -11.88
C GLY A 36 3.45 3.90 -12.53
N SER A 37 2.90 3.14 -13.48
CA SER A 37 1.64 3.44 -14.17
C SER A 37 0.38 2.98 -13.41
N SER A 38 0.54 2.29 -12.28
CA SER A 38 -0.58 1.86 -11.43
C SER A 38 -0.87 2.88 -10.33
N THR A 39 -2.12 2.97 -9.91
CA THR A 39 -2.55 3.92 -8.87
C THR A 39 -3.45 3.28 -7.81
N MET A 40 -3.31 3.75 -6.57
CA MET A 40 -4.25 3.52 -5.48
C MET A 40 -4.92 4.85 -5.15
N SER A 41 -6.24 4.88 -5.01
CA SER A 41 -6.98 6.09 -4.66
C SER A 41 -7.71 5.91 -3.34
N VAL A 42 -7.60 6.91 -2.47
CA VAL A 42 -8.36 7.02 -1.20
C VAL A 42 -9.33 8.18 -1.31
N GLY A 43 -10.63 7.88 -1.21
CA GLY A 43 -11.71 8.87 -1.22
C GLY A 43 -11.88 9.59 0.11
N SER A 44 -12.60 10.71 0.09
CA SER A 44 -12.90 11.51 1.30
C SER A 44 -13.75 10.78 2.34
N GLU A 45 -14.50 9.78 1.88
CA GLU A 45 -15.34 8.88 2.66
C GLU A 45 -14.58 7.63 3.15
N GLY A 46 -13.28 7.52 2.86
CA GLY A 46 -12.46 6.38 3.25
C GLY A 46 -12.54 5.20 2.28
N SER A 47 -13.18 5.37 1.12
CA SER A 47 -13.18 4.37 0.04
C SER A 47 -11.78 4.17 -0.52
N VAL A 48 -11.42 2.93 -0.87
CA VAL A 48 -10.14 2.57 -1.48
C VAL A 48 -10.40 1.82 -2.77
N SER A 49 -9.69 2.22 -3.82
CA SER A 49 -9.71 1.53 -5.11
C SER A 49 -8.31 1.45 -5.72
N PHE A 50 -8.11 0.43 -6.54
CA PHE A 50 -6.87 0.22 -7.29
C PHE A 50 -7.16 0.28 -8.79
N SER A 51 -6.35 1.06 -9.51
CA SER A 51 -6.29 1.03 -10.97
C SER A 51 -4.92 0.51 -11.35
N ILE A 52 -4.90 -0.73 -11.84
CA ILE A 52 -3.66 -1.47 -12.11
C ILE A 52 -3.36 -1.42 -13.59
N ALA A 53 -2.11 -1.12 -13.95
CA ALA A 53 -1.66 -1.09 -15.33
C ALA A 53 -1.88 -2.46 -16.00
N SER A 54 -2.27 -2.46 -17.28
CA SER A 54 -2.63 -3.68 -18.01
C SER A 54 -1.48 -4.68 -18.17
N ASP A 55 -0.24 -4.19 -18.11
CA ASP A 55 1.00 -4.95 -18.20
C ASP A 55 1.60 -5.29 -16.82
N ALA A 56 0.95 -4.90 -15.73
CA ALA A 56 1.42 -5.21 -14.38
C ALA A 56 1.38 -6.73 -14.13
N ALA A 57 2.39 -7.22 -13.41
CA ALA A 57 2.52 -8.62 -13.03
C ALA A 57 2.61 -8.78 -11.51
N GLY A 58 2.55 -10.03 -11.06
CA GLY A 58 2.72 -10.43 -9.66
C GLY A 58 1.72 -9.77 -8.70
N VAL A 59 2.23 -9.21 -7.60
CA VAL A 59 1.41 -8.61 -6.54
C VAL A 59 0.51 -7.47 -7.08
N LEU A 60 1.02 -6.62 -7.99
CA LEU A 60 0.22 -5.54 -8.58
C LEU A 60 -0.98 -6.08 -9.36
N ALA A 61 -0.78 -7.10 -10.20
CA ALA A 61 -1.88 -7.75 -10.93
C ALA A 61 -2.95 -8.31 -9.99
N SER A 62 -2.54 -8.78 -8.80
CA SER A 62 -3.46 -9.32 -7.80
C SER A 62 -4.35 -8.26 -7.17
N LEU A 63 -3.97 -6.98 -7.18
CA LEU A 63 -4.78 -5.85 -6.72
C LEU A 63 -5.83 -5.37 -7.74
N ASN A 64 -5.80 -5.87 -8.97
CA ASN A 64 -6.76 -5.43 -9.98
C ASN A 64 -8.20 -5.81 -9.58
N GLY A 65 -9.13 -4.86 -9.68
CA GLY A 65 -10.53 -5.02 -9.30
C GLY A 65 -10.78 -5.13 -7.79
N VAL A 66 -9.79 -4.81 -6.96
CA VAL A 66 -9.94 -4.79 -5.50
C VAL A 66 -10.49 -3.43 -5.05
N TYR A 67 -11.48 -3.48 -4.17
CA TYR A 67 -12.11 -2.32 -3.53
C TYR A 67 -12.29 -2.58 -2.04
N GLY A 68 -12.20 -1.53 -1.23
CA GLY A 68 -12.43 -1.62 0.22
C GLY A 68 -12.65 -0.27 0.87
N GLU A 69 -12.73 -0.28 2.20
CA GLU A 69 -12.98 0.91 3.02
C GLU A 69 -12.02 0.97 4.22
N LEU A 70 -11.57 2.16 4.55
CA LEU A 70 -10.66 2.44 5.67
C LEU A 70 -11.45 2.58 6.98
N ILE A 71 -11.77 1.47 7.65
CA ILE A 71 -12.57 1.47 8.88
C ILE A 71 -11.67 1.30 10.12
N PRO A 72 -11.80 2.15 11.18
CA PRO A 72 -12.65 3.34 11.25
C PRO A 72 -12.07 4.54 10.48
N TRP A 73 -12.94 5.26 9.76
CA TRP A 73 -12.57 6.47 9.02
C TRP A 73 -12.87 7.71 9.84
N ASP A 74 -11.83 8.44 10.25
CA ASP A 74 -11.97 9.68 11.03
C ASP A 74 -10.98 10.73 10.51
N LEU A 75 -11.51 11.71 9.78
CA LEU A 75 -10.76 12.82 9.18
C LEU A 75 -10.03 13.70 10.21
N THR A 76 -10.43 13.65 11.48
CA THR A 76 -9.82 14.47 12.54
C THR A 76 -8.63 13.80 13.21
N SER A 77 -8.43 12.50 12.98
CA SER A 77 -7.36 11.73 13.61
C SER A 77 -5.97 12.15 13.09
N GLU A 78 -4.97 12.06 13.97
CA GLU A 78 -3.56 12.23 13.65
C GLU A 78 -2.71 11.19 14.39
N LYS A 79 -1.91 10.40 13.67
CA LYS A 79 -1.11 9.27 14.20
C LYS A 79 0.25 9.17 13.51
N GLN A 80 1.16 8.37 14.05
CA GLN A 80 2.45 8.12 13.40
C GLN A 80 2.34 7.25 12.14
N SER A 81 1.45 6.28 12.19
CA SER A 81 1.04 5.47 11.05
C SER A 81 -0.46 5.22 11.13
N TYR A 82 -1.06 4.87 9.99
CA TYR A 82 -2.37 4.27 9.96
C TYR A 82 -2.29 2.88 9.38
N ASP A 83 -2.87 1.93 10.09
CA ASP A 83 -2.97 0.55 9.68
C ASP A 83 -4.46 0.22 9.50
N TYR A 84 -4.81 -0.23 8.30
CA TYR A 84 -6.15 -0.68 7.96
C TYR A 84 -6.07 -2.07 7.36
N SER A 85 -7.10 -2.87 7.59
CA SER A 85 -7.23 -4.17 6.95
C SER A 85 -8.69 -4.46 6.64
N PHE A 86 -8.95 -5.06 5.49
CA PHE A 86 -10.28 -5.51 5.11
C PHE A 86 -10.21 -6.81 4.30
N GLU A 87 -11.27 -7.59 4.41
CA GLU A 87 -11.54 -8.72 3.52
C GLU A 87 -12.52 -8.24 2.45
N THR A 88 -12.28 -8.61 1.20
CA THR A 88 -13.19 -8.29 0.08
C THR A 88 -13.28 -9.47 -0.88
N GLU A 89 -14.41 -9.58 -1.57
CA GLU A 89 -14.59 -10.57 -2.63
C GLU A 89 -14.06 -10.02 -3.94
N LYS A 90 -13.17 -10.79 -4.58
CA LYS A 90 -12.63 -10.49 -5.89
C LYS A 90 -13.30 -11.40 -6.92
N GLN A 91 -13.89 -10.77 -7.93
CA GLN A 91 -14.48 -11.44 -9.07
C GLN A 91 -13.51 -11.41 -10.26
N VAL A 92 -13.27 -12.58 -10.86
CA VAL A 92 -12.42 -12.73 -12.04
C VAL A 92 -13.21 -13.42 -13.15
N TYR A 93 -13.22 -12.80 -14.33
CA TYR A 93 -13.81 -13.41 -15.53
C TYR A 93 -12.87 -14.48 -16.10
N ILE A 94 -13.41 -15.66 -16.34
CA ILE A 94 -12.74 -16.78 -16.97
C ILE A 94 -13.35 -16.95 -18.38
N PRO A 95 -12.62 -16.59 -19.45
CA PRO A 95 -13.10 -16.77 -20.80
C PRO A 95 -13.25 -18.26 -21.14
N PRO A 96 -14.19 -18.63 -22.03
CA PRO A 96 -14.33 -20.01 -22.51
C PRO A 96 -13.07 -20.45 -23.27
N THR A 97 -12.62 -21.67 -23.05
CA THR A 97 -11.37 -22.20 -23.62
C THR A 97 -11.52 -22.71 -25.05
N ASP A 98 -12.73 -23.04 -25.49
CA ASP A 98 -13.03 -23.60 -26.82
C ASP A 98 -13.74 -22.61 -27.76
N GLY A 99 -13.96 -21.37 -27.31
CA GLY A 99 -14.66 -20.35 -28.08
C GLY A 99 -16.16 -20.58 -28.26
N SER A 100 -16.73 -21.64 -27.67
CA SER A 100 -18.16 -21.95 -27.73
C SER A 100 -18.83 -21.78 -26.37
N GLY A 101 -19.30 -20.56 -26.07
CA GLY A 101 -20.13 -20.30 -24.89
C GLY A 101 -19.89 -18.95 -24.23
N SER A 102 -20.62 -18.70 -23.13
CA SER A 102 -20.39 -17.59 -22.22
C SER A 102 -19.24 -17.95 -21.26
N GLY A 103 -18.34 -17.02 -20.97
CA GLY A 103 -17.36 -17.24 -19.90
C GLY A 103 -18.01 -17.32 -18.53
N THR A 104 -17.26 -17.82 -17.55
CA THR A 104 -17.72 -17.92 -16.16
C THR A 104 -17.04 -16.87 -15.29
N TYR A 105 -17.56 -16.67 -14.09
CA TYR A 105 -16.94 -15.84 -13.08
C TYR A 105 -16.50 -16.71 -11.92
N ASP A 106 -15.26 -16.54 -11.51
CA ASP A 106 -14.73 -17.08 -10.28
C ASP A 106 -14.71 -15.98 -9.22
N ASN A 107 -15.17 -16.30 -8.01
CA ASN A 107 -15.24 -15.36 -6.91
C ASN A 107 -14.49 -15.95 -5.73
N TYR A 108 -13.56 -15.18 -5.18
CA TYR A 108 -12.80 -15.60 -4.01
C TYR A 108 -12.49 -14.42 -3.11
N LYS A 109 -12.33 -14.70 -1.83
CA LYS A 109 -11.98 -13.69 -0.83
C LYS A 109 -10.50 -13.40 -0.86
N VAL A 110 -10.15 -12.12 -0.71
CA VAL A 110 -8.79 -11.65 -0.53
C VAL A 110 -8.72 -10.79 0.72
N ASN A 111 -7.58 -10.86 1.42
CA ASN A 111 -7.32 -10.00 2.56
C ASN A 111 -6.32 -8.92 2.15
N VAL A 112 -6.66 -7.67 2.43
CA VAL A 112 -5.83 -6.51 2.09
C VAL A 112 -5.48 -5.77 3.38
N SER A 113 -4.21 -5.38 3.52
CA SER A 113 -3.73 -4.52 4.59
C SER A 113 -3.02 -3.30 4.01
N LEU A 114 -3.31 -2.14 4.57
CA LEU A 114 -2.81 -0.84 4.14
C LEU A 114 -2.09 -0.19 5.32
N ASN A 115 -0.79 0.00 5.18
CA ASN A 115 0.04 0.70 6.16
C ASN A 115 0.47 2.04 5.58
N PHE A 116 -0.13 3.13 6.08
CA PHE A 116 0.20 4.49 5.70
C PHE A 116 1.25 5.08 6.64
N THR A 117 2.28 5.67 6.05
CA THR A 117 3.37 6.37 6.75
C THR A 117 3.67 7.68 6.04
N LYS A 118 4.26 8.65 6.74
CA LYS A 118 4.71 9.92 6.17
C LYS A 118 6.20 10.09 6.39
N ASP A 119 6.91 10.34 5.30
CA ASP A 119 8.32 10.73 5.32
C ASP A 119 8.45 12.12 4.69
N ASN A 120 8.86 13.09 5.50
CA ASN A 120 8.77 14.51 5.17
C ASN A 120 7.35 14.88 4.70
N GLU A 121 7.14 15.31 3.45
CA GLU A 121 5.82 15.62 2.89
C GLU A 121 5.17 14.48 2.10
N THR A 122 5.92 13.41 1.84
CA THR A 122 5.44 12.28 1.04
C THR A 122 4.67 11.30 1.92
N VAL A 123 3.47 10.93 1.49
CA VAL A 123 2.67 9.88 2.16
C VAL A 123 2.84 8.59 1.38
N ASN A 124 3.29 7.55 2.06
CA ASN A 124 3.48 6.22 1.49
C ASN A 124 2.40 5.28 2.02
N CYS A 125 1.87 4.41 1.17
CA CYS A 125 1.00 3.31 1.55
C CYS A 125 1.65 1.99 1.14
N LYS A 126 2.09 1.17 2.10
CA LYS A 126 2.44 -0.22 1.85
C LYS A 126 1.16 -1.05 1.84
N VAL A 127 0.83 -1.57 0.67
CA VAL A 127 -0.32 -2.42 0.42
C VAL A 127 0.15 -3.87 0.45
N THR A 128 -0.44 -4.67 1.31
CA THR A 128 -0.20 -6.12 1.37
C THR A 128 -1.49 -6.83 1.00
N ILE A 129 -1.43 -7.78 0.07
CA ILE A 129 -2.55 -8.62 -0.31
C ILE A 129 -2.21 -10.09 -0.08
N THR A 130 -3.16 -10.81 0.51
CA THR A 130 -3.14 -12.27 0.60
C THR A 130 -4.24 -12.81 -0.29
N VAL A 131 -3.85 -13.58 -1.31
CA VAL A 131 -4.74 -14.27 -2.24
C VAL A 131 -4.66 -15.79 -2.02
N PRO A 132 -5.75 -16.54 -2.27
CA PRO A 132 -5.71 -18.00 -2.22
C PRO A 132 -4.71 -18.61 -3.22
N GLU A 133 -4.24 -19.82 -2.92
CA GLU A 133 -3.32 -20.55 -3.78
C GLU A 133 -3.89 -20.71 -5.21
N GLY A 134 -3.04 -20.47 -6.21
CA GLY A 134 -3.43 -20.55 -7.62
C GLY A 134 -4.32 -19.40 -8.12
N LYS A 135 -4.63 -18.39 -7.30
CA LYS A 135 -5.46 -17.22 -7.69
C LYS A 135 -4.67 -15.94 -7.94
N GLY A 136 -3.35 -15.97 -7.79
CA GLY A 136 -2.46 -14.83 -7.99
C GLY A 136 -1.22 -14.91 -7.10
N GLU A 137 -0.57 -13.77 -6.86
CA GLU A 137 0.60 -13.66 -6.00
C GLU A 137 0.26 -12.85 -4.73
N SER A 138 0.48 -13.47 -3.58
CA SER A 138 0.42 -12.79 -2.29
C SER A 138 1.72 -12.03 -2.05
N GLY A 139 1.64 -10.83 -1.48
CA GLY A 139 2.83 -10.04 -1.20
C GLY A 139 2.51 -8.59 -0.91
N SER A 140 3.53 -7.73 -1.01
CA SER A 140 3.36 -6.31 -0.72
C SER A 140 4.01 -5.40 -1.75
N VAL A 141 3.36 -4.27 -2.03
CA VAL A 141 3.85 -3.19 -2.89
C VAL A 141 3.61 -1.85 -2.22
N THR A 142 4.43 -0.85 -2.53
CA THR A 142 4.28 0.50 -1.96
C THR A 142 3.78 1.46 -3.03
N PHE A 143 2.78 2.26 -2.69
CA PHE A 143 2.36 3.42 -3.48
C PHE A 143 2.73 4.71 -2.73
N SER A 144 3.07 5.77 -3.45
CA SER A 144 3.48 7.05 -2.85
C SER A 144 2.70 8.23 -3.42
N LYS A 145 2.44 9.23 -2.58
CA LYS A 145 1.80 10.50 -2.91
C LYS A 145 2.68 11.67 -2.50
#